data_AF-A0A4Y2FCN4-F1
#
_entry.id   AF-A0A4Y2FCN4-F1
#
_cell.length_a   1.000
_cell.length_b   1.000
_cell.length_c   1.000
_cell.angle_alpha   90.00
_cell.angle_beta   90.00
_cell.angle_gamma   90.00
#
_symmetry.space_group_name_H-M   'P 1'
#
loop_
_entity.id
_entity.type
_entity.pdbx_description
1 polymer ?
#
loop_
_entity_poly.entity_id
_entity_poly.type
_entity_poly.pdbx_seq_one_letter_code
_entity_poly.pdbx_strand_id
1 'polypeptide(L)'
;MTWEVILVIEKVNSTQFLRTITEEHYSILEEPGSVVVGDVAPSSRSAHNIGKSIISYLNETVFLLHELDVIGCDGTVTNTGWKTSVICQIEKLVKRPLQWGVCLLHYNEFPFRHMFINLDGETSGPNSFSGTIGTQLSKCDKLPVVNFEINERNIPEIERKILSKVQEHVVDISFAIKSGGFPEDLSVHEPGPLSHSRWSTTRTEFSVCI
;
A
#
# COMPACT_ATOMS: atom_id res chain seq x y z
N MET A 1 -1.28 -7.65 -0.61
CA MET A 1 -1.06 -8.18 -1.98
C MET A 1 0.16 -9.07 -1.95
N THR A 2 0.03 -10.34 -2.32
CA THR A 2 1.15 -11.29 -2.35
C THR A 2 1.46 -11.66 -3.80
N TRP A 3 2.73 -11.84 -4.12
CA TRP A 3 3.20 -12.18 -5.46
C TRP A 3 3.68 -13.61 -5.47
N GLU A 4 3.18 -14.42 -6.40
CA GLU A 4 3.79 -15.70 -6.73
C GLU A 4 4.59 -15.56 -8.02
N VAL A 5 5.83 -16.05 -8.01
CA VAL A 5 6.74 -16.00 -9.16
C VAL A 5 6.87 -17.41 -9.72
N ILE A 6 6.21 -17.67 -10.84
CA ILE A 6 6.22 -18.96 -11.52
C ILE A 6 7.22 -18.90 -12.67
N LEU A 7 8.15 -19.86 -12.71
CA LEU A 7 9.08 -20.04 -13.81
C LEU A 7 8.50 -21.06 -14.80
N VAL A 8 8.17 -20.59 -16.00
CA VAL A 8 7.67 -21.44 -17.08
C VAL A 8 8.73 -21.56 -18.16
N ILE A 9 9.01 -22.79 -18.58
CA ILE A 9 9.90 -23.06 -19.73
C ILE A 9 9.03 -23.15 -20.98
N GLU A 10 9.11 -22.15 -21.84
CA GLU A 10 8.39 -22.10 -23.10
C GLU A 10 9.31 -22.60 -24.23
N LYS A 11 8.85 -23.57 -25.03
CA LYS A 11 9.59 -24.06 -26.20
C LYS A 11 9.02 -23.42 -27.47
N VAL A 12 9.82 -22.60 -28.14
CA VAL A 12 9.49 -22.06 -29.46
C VAL A 12 10.60 -22.48 -30.42
N ASN A 13 10.23 -23.15 -31.52
CA ASN A 13 11.16 -23.60 -32.57
C ASN A 13 12.43 -24.29 -32.02
N SER A 14 12.23 -25.32 -31.19
CA SER A 14 13.32 -26.12 -30.59
C SER A 14 14.24 -25.37 -29.60
N THR A 15 13.95 -24.10 -29.31
CA THR A 15 14.69 -23.28 -28.35
C THR A 15 13.85 -23.11 -27.09
N GLN A 16 14.45 -23.33 -25.92
CA GLN A 16 13.81 -23.13 -24.62
C GLN A 16 14.04 -21.71 -24.12
N PHE A 17 12.97 -21.03 -23.75
CA PHE A 17 13.00 -19.71 -23.12
C PHE A 17 12.46 -19.84 -21.70
N LEU A 18 13.18 -19.26 -20.74
CA LEU A 18 12.68 -19.13 -19.38
C LEU A 18 11.81 -17.87 -19.31
N ARG A 19 10.53 -18.07 -19.04
CA ARG A 19 9.57 -16.99 -18.84
C ARG A 19 9.19 -16.93 -17.37
N THR A 20 9.29 -15.75 -16.79
CA THR A 20 8.79 -15.47 -15.44
C THR A 20 7.35 -14.97 -15.56
N ILE A 21 6.42 -15.65 -14.91
CA ILE A 21 5.03 -15.21 -14.76
C ILE A 21 4.88 -14.76 -13.31
N THR A 22 4.45 -13.52 -13.12
CA THR A 22 4.12 -13.01 -11.79
C THR A 22 2.61 -13.02 -11.64
N GLU A 23 2.12 -13.87 -10.74
CA GLU A 23 0.70 -13.90 -10.37
C GLU A 23 0.47 -12.96 -9.18
N GLU A 24 -0.57 -12.14 -9.30
CA GLU A 24 -0.95 -11.17 -8.29
C GLU A 24 -2.12 -11.74 -7.51
N HIS A 25 -1.96 -11.91 -6.20
CA HIS A 25 -3.04 -12.41 -5.36
C HIS A 25 -3.67 -11.26 -4.60
N TYR A 26 -5.00 -11.20 -4.69
CA TYR A 26 -5.85 -10.28 -3.96
C TYR A 26 -6.53 -11.04 -2.83
N SER A 27 -6.07 -10.83 -1.61
CA SER A 27 -6.72 -11.36 -0.42
C SER A 27 -8.05 -10.63 -0.18
N ILE A 28 -9.09 -11.39 0.11
CA ILE A 28 -10.42 -10.94 0.47
C ILE A 28 -10.60 -11.15 1.98
N LEU A 29 -10.86 -10.05 2.67
CA LEU A 29 -11.18 -10.03 4.10
C LEU A 29 -12.65 -9.67 4.27
N GLU A 30 -13.33 -10.26 5.24
CA GLU A 30 -14.67 -9.85 5.67
C GLU A 30 -14.55 -8.88 6.84
N GLU A 31 -15.29 -7.77 6.78
CA GLU A 31 -15.45 -6.82 7.87
C GLU A 31 -16.90 -6.73 8.37
N PRO A 32 -17.13 -6.53 9.69
CA PRO A 32 -16.13 -6.32 10.73
C PRO A 32 -15.49 -7.62 11.26
N GLY A 33 -14.19 -7.56 11.56
CA GLY A 33 -13.46 -8.65 12.22
C GLY A 33 -12.22 -9.12 11.47
N SER A 34 -11.95 -8.55 10.30
CA SER A 34 -10.78 -8.82 9.46
C SER A 34 -10.56 -10.33 9.22
N VAL A 35 -11.65 -11.07 8.99
CA VAL A 35 -11.59 -12.52 8.76
C VAL A 35 -11.17 -12.78 7.33
N VAL A 36 -10.11 -13.56 7.11
CA VAL A 36 -9.68 -13.92 5.75
C VAL A 36 -10.70 -14.90 5.16
N VAL A 37 -11.40 -14.47 4.12
CA VAL A 37 -12.38 -15.28 3.39
C VAL A 37 -11.67 -16.15 2.35
N GLY A 38 -10.69 -15.58 1.67
CA GLY A 38 -9.82 -16.27 0.72
C GLY A 38 -9.01 -15.32 -0.14
N ASP A 39 -8.57 -15.80 -1.30
CA ASP A 39 -7.77 -15.03 -2.24
C ASP A 39 -8.20 -15.28 -3.68
N VAL A 40 -7.97 -14.28 -4.54
CA VAL A 40 -8.20 -14.37 -5.98
C VAL A 40 -6.95 -14.00 -6.76
N ALA A 41 -6.64 -14.78 -7.78
CA ALA A 41 -5.57 -14.53 -8.74
C ALA A 41 -6.17 -14.17 -10.11
N PRO A 42 -6.41 -12.88 -10.39
CA PRO A 42 -6.97 -12.44 -11.67
C PRO A 42 -5.98 -12.68 -12.82
N SER A 43 -6.52 -13.07 -13.98
CA SER A 43 -5.73 -13.34 -15.20
C SER A 43 -4.97 -12.14 -15.76
N SER A 44 -5.32 -10.92 -15.35
CA SER A 44 -4.55 -9.70 -15.63
C SER A 44 -4.79 -8.63 -14.58
N ARG A 45 -3.89 -7.65 -14.52
CA ARG A 45 -3.97 -6.48 -13.63
C ARG A 45 -4.99 -5.42 -14.07
N SER A 46 -5.81 -5.73 -15.08
CA SER A 46 -6.87 -4.82 -15.47
C SER A 46 -7.95 -4.81 -14.39
N ALA A 47 -8.43 -3.62 -14.05
CA ALA A 47 -9.50 -3.47 -13.08
C ALA A 47 -10.78 -4.26 -13.44
N HIS A 48 -11.03 -4.47 -14.73
CA HIS A 48 -12.11 -5.34 -15.21
C HIS A 48 -11.90 -6.80 -14.78
N ASN A 49 -10.72 -7.37 -15.02
CA ASN A 49 -10.44 -8.76 -14.65
C ASN A 49 -10.38 -8.95 -13.14
N ILE A 50 -9.82 -7.98 -12.41
CA ILE A 50 -9.79 -7.99 -10.94
C ILE A 50 -11.23 -8.00 -10.39
N GLY A 51 -12.05 -7.02 -10.77
CA GLY A 51 -13.44 -6.92 -10.29
C GLY A 51 -14.28 -8.14 -10.66
N LYS A 52 -14.10 -8.68 -11.87
CA LYS A 52 -14.77 -9.91 -12.29
C LYS A 52 -14.34 -11.13 -11.48
N SER A 53 -13.05 -11.26 -11.17
CA SER A 53 -12.52 -12.40 -10.41
C SER A 53 -13.04 -12.37 -8.96
N ILE A 54 -13.04 -11.18 -8.33
CA ILE A 54 -13.62 -10.98 -6.98
C ILE A 54 -15.10 -11.39 -6.97
N ILE A 55 -15.89 -10.91 -7.93
CA ILE A 55 -17.33 -11.20 -7.96
C ILE A 55 -17.62 -12.67 -8.31
N SER A 56 -16.81 -13.30 -9.18
CA SER A 56 -16.94 -14.75 -9.44
C SER A 56 -16.70 -15.54 -8.17
N TYR A 57 -15.62 -15.22 -7.45
CA TYR A 57 -15.28 -15.85 -6.19
C TYR A 57 -16.40 -15.70 -5.15
N LEU A 58 -16.90 -14.48 -4.94
CA LEU A 58 -17.98 -14.23 -3.99
C LEU A 58 -19.26 -15.01 -4.34
N ASN A 59 -19.62 -15.13 -5.62
CA ASN A 59 -20.78 -15.93 -6.06
C ASN A 59 -20.60 -17.44 -5.86
N GLU A 60 -19.36 -17.94 -5.93
CA GLU A 60 -19.05 -19.36 -5.70
C GLU A 60 -19.04 -19.71 -4.21
N THR A 61 -18.87 -18.71 -3.34
CA THR A 61 -18.95 -18.84 -1.88
C THR A 61 -20.39 -18.65 -1.35
N VAL A 62 -20.57 -18.77 -0.03
CA VAL A 62 -21.88 -18.58 0.64
C VAL A 62 -22.27 -17.10 0.74
N PHE A 63 -21.47 -16.17 0.21
CA PHE A 63 -21.73 -14.73 0.28
C PHE A 63 -22.91 -14.32 -0.62
N LEU A 64 -23.83 -13.57 -0.03
CA LEU A 64 -24.95 -12.98 -0.73
C LEU A 64 -24.56 -11.59 -1.23
N LEU A 65 -24.32 -11.44 -2.55
CA LEU A 65 -23.91 -10.15 -3.14
C LEU A 65 -24.88 -8.98 -2.88
N HIS A 66 -26.15 -9.27 -2.58
CA HIS A 66 -27.11 -8.23 -2.24
C HIS A 66 -26.94 -7.67 -0.82
N GLU A 67 -26.17 -8.34 0.04
CA GLU A 67 -25.83 -7.88 1.39
C GLU A 67 -24.49 -7.11 1.43
N LEU A 68 -23.73 -7.11 0.33
CA LEU A 68 -22.44 -6.41 0.24
C LEU A 68 -22.62 -4.88 0.23
N ASP A 69 -22.54 -4.19 1.35
CA ASP A 69 -22.81 -2.73 1.37
C ASP A 69 -21.57 -1.84 1.28
N VAL A 70 -20.43 -2.35 1.71
CA VAL A 70 -19.16 -1.63 1.76
C VAL A 70 -18.12 -2.42 0.97
N ILE A 71 -17.22 -1.72 0.28
CA ILE A 71 -16.02 -2.32 -0.27
C ILE A 71 -14.82 -1.45 0.10
N GLY A 72 -13.84 -2.06 0.74
CA GLY A 72 -12.61 -1.45 1.19
C GLY A 72 -11.39 -1.84 0.36
N CYS A 73 -10.54 -0.88 0.07
CA CYS A 73 -9.31 -1.13 -0.69
C CYS A 73 -8.26 -0.06 -0.45
N ASP A 74 -7.06 -0.26 -1.01
CA ASP A 74 -6.08 0.81 -1.09
C ASP A 74 -6.56 1.96 -1.99
N GLY A 75 -6.02 3.16 -1.75
CA GLY A 75 -6.40 4.37 -2.49
C GLY A 75 -5.79 4.48 -3.90
N THR A 76 -5.30 3.39 -4.49
CA THR A 76 -4.67 3.47 -5.81
C THR A 76 -5.69 3.79 -6.91
N VAL A 77 -5.21 4.40 -7.99
CA VAL A 77 -6.05 4.77 -9.15
C VAL A 77 -6.71 3.53 -9.79
N THR A 78 -6.03 2.38 -9.77
CA THR A 78 -6.60 1.12 -10.26
C THR A 78 -7.83 0.69 -9.47
N ASN A 79 -7.82 0.90 -8.15
CA ASN A 79 -8.89 0.46 -7.27
C ASN A 79 -10.03 1.49 -7.12
N THR A 80 -9.71 2.79 -7.13
CA THR A 80 -10.66 3.88 -6.82
C THR A 80 -10.93 4.87 -7.97
N GLY A 81 -10.26 4.73 -9.12
CA GLY A 81 -10.45 5.59 -10.29
C GLY A 81 -11.91 5.69 -10.79
N TRP A 82 -12.31 6.88 -11.24
CA TRP A 82 -13.71 7.20 -11.55
C TRP A 82 -14.41 6.38 -12.65
N LYS A 83 -13.68 5.91 -13.68
CA LYS A 83 -14.29 5.34 -14.92
C LYS A 83 -14.14 3.83 -15.07
N THR A 84 -12.98 3.33 -14.68
CA THR A 84 -12.55 1.97 -15.02
C THR A 84 -11.95 1.24 -13.83
N SER A 85 -12.12 1.73 -12.62
CA SER A 85 -11.53 1.11 -11.43
C SER A 85 -12.19 -0.20 -11.04
N VAL A 86 -11.51 -0.96 -10.17
CA VAL A 86 -12.03 -2.22 -9.63
C VAL A 86 -13.40 -2.00 -9.00
N ILE A 87 -13.56 -0.99 -8.13
CA ILE A 87 -14.86 -0.72 -7.50
C ILE A 87 -15.93 -0.38 -8.54
N CYS A 88 -15.61 0.47 -9.53
CA CYS A 88 -16.55 0.80 -10.60
C CYS A 88 -16.98 -0.44 -11.41
N GLN A 89 -16.08 -1.42 -11.61
CA GLN A 89 -16.42 -2.68 -12.28
C GLN A 89 -17.30 -3.56 -11.40
N ILE A 90 -17.03 -3.61 -10.09
CA ILE A 90 -17.84 -4.35 -9.12
C ILE A 90 -19.25 -3.76 -9.03
N GLU A 91 -19.40 -2.44 -8.89
CA GLU A 91 -20.70 -1.76 -8.85
C GLU A 91 -21.53 -2.02 -10.11
N LYS A 92 -20.90 -2.11 -11.29
CA LYS A 92 -21.58 -2.50 -12.54
C LYS A 92 -22.08 -3.94 -12.51
N LEU A 93 -21.34 -4.85 -11.89
CA LEU A 93 -21.72 -6.27 -11.77
C LEU A 93 -22.84 -6.46 -10.72
N VAL A 94 -22.76 -5.78 -9.59
CA VAL A 94 -23.78 -5.80 -8.52
C VAL A 94 -25.00 -4.93 -8.88
N LYS A 95 -24.86 -4.02 -9.86
CA LYS A 95 -25.90 -3.10 -10.37
C LYS A 95 -26.43 -2.11 -9.33
N ARG A 96 -25.57 -1.70 -8.38
CA ARG A 96 -25.87 -0.67 -7.37
C ARG A 96 -24.58 0.00 -6.90
N PRO A 97 -24.66 1.24 -6.38
CA PRO A 97 -23.52 1.86 -5.72
C PRO A 97 -23.18 1.14 -4.42
N LEU A 98 -21.88 1.08 -4.10
CA LEU A 98 -21.37 0.57 -2.83
C LEU A 98 -20.78 1.73 -2.03
N GLN A 99 -20.69 1.58 -0.70
CA GLN A 99 -19.92 2.51 0.12
C GLN A 99 -18.43 2.17 0.00
N TRP A 100 -17.58 3.17 -0.15
CA TRP A 100 -16.15 2.96 -0.38
C TRP A 100 -15.36 3.14 0.92
N GLY A 101 -14.83 2.04 1.45
CA GLY A 101 -13.90 2.01 2.58
C GLY A 101 -12.45 2.23 2.15
N VAL A 102 -12.13 3.42 1.64
CA VAL A 102 -10.78 3.68 1.12
C VAL A 102 -9.77 3.85 2.26
N CYS A 103 -8.62 3.20 2.12
CA CYS A 103 -7.51 3.31 3.06
C CYS A 103 -7.11 4.76 3.38
N LEU A 104 -7.27 5.15 4.66
CA LEU A 104 -6.93 6.49 5.15
C LEU A 104 -5.43 6.82 4.98
N LEU A 105 -4.54 5.84 5.11
CA LEU A 105 -3.10 6.07 4.92
C LEU A 105 -2.77 6.52 3.49
N HIS A 106 -3.41 5.92 2.48
CA HIS A 106 -3.26 6.36 1.09
C HIS A 106 -3.92 7.72 0.84
N TYR A 107 -5.03 8.02 1.50
CA TYR A 107 -5.65 9.34 1.40
C TYR A 107 -4.74 10.44 1.96
N ASN A 108 -4.14 10.20 3.12
CA ASN A 108 -3.22 11.13 3.78
C ASN A 108 -1.93 11.35 2.98
N GLU A 109 -1.54 10.43 2.11
CA GLU A 109 -0.38 10.58 1.23
C GLU A 109 -0.56 11.73 0.23
N PHE A 110 -1.78 11.99 -0.25
CA PHE A 110 -2.02 13.00 -1.29
C PHE A 110 -1.61 14.44 -0.87
N PRO A 111 -2.04 14.97 0.29
CA PRO A 111 -1.55 16.26 0.77
C PRO A 111 -0.03 16.33 0.94
N PHE A 112 0.59 15.26 1.47
CA PHE A 112 2.04 15.22 1.64
C PHE A 112 2.75 15.24 0.30
N ARG A 113 2.27 14.49 -0.70
CA ARG A 113 2.82 14.52 -2.06
C ARG A 113 2.84 15.93 -2.63
N HIS A 114 1.77 16.70 -2.48
CA HIS A 114 1.73 18.09 -2.93
C HIS A 114 2.72 19.00 -2.19
N MET A 115 2.89 18.80 -0.88
CA MET A 115 3.90 19.52 -0.10
C MET A 115 5.31 19.19 -0.60
N PHE A 116 5.60 17.90 -0.84
CA PHE A 116 6.92 17.45 -1.28
C PHE A 116 7.27 17.88 -2.70
N ILE A 117 6.30 18.04 -3.60
CA ILE A 117 6.56 18.62 -4.93
C ILE A 117 7.21 20.02 -4.79
N ASN A 118 6.80 20.80 -3.79
CA ASN A 118 7.39 22.12 -3.56
C ASN A 118 8.72 22.05 -2.79
N LEU A 119 8.88 21.09 -1.86
CA LEU A 119 10.08 20.95 -1.03
C LEU A 119 11.25 20.29 -1.77
N ASP A 120 10.97 19.29 -2.60
CA ASP A 120 11.96 18.42 -3.23
C ASP A 120 11.74 18.24 -4.74
N GLY A 121 10.71 18.85 -5.32
CA GLY A 121 10.42 18.72 -6.75
C GLY A 121 9.58 17.50 -7.11
N GLU A 122 9.18 17.43 -8.38
CA GLU A 122 8.34 16.35 -8.88
C GLU A 122 9.10 15.03 -8.96
N THR A 123 8.52 13.95 -8.44
CA THR A 123 9.07 12.59 -8.62
C THR A 123 9.06 12.22 -10.10
N SER A 124 10.19 11.79 -10.66
CA SER A 124 10.29 11.37 -12.07
C SER A 124 9.74 9.97 -12.34
N GLY A 125 9.35 9.26 -11.28
CA GLY A 125 8.84 7.91 -11.34
C GLY A 125 8.56 7.36 -9.94
N PRO A 126 8.02 6.13 -9.86
CA PRO A 126 7.67 5.56 -8.58
C PRO A 126 8.88 5.29 -7.70
N ASN A 127 10.09 5.10 -8.24
CA ASN A 127 11.26 4.81 -7.38
C ASN A 127 12.32 5.91 -7.47
N SER A 128 11.94 7.11 -7.90
CA SER A 128 12.90 8.20 -8.13
C SER A 128 12.42 9.51 -7.55
N PHE A 129 13.33 10.12 -6.77
CA PHE A 129 13.25 11.50 -6.32
C PHE A 129 14.09 12.36 -7.27
N SER A 130 13.64 13.59 -7.52
CA SER A 130 14.37 14.53 -8.38
C SER A 130 15.16 15.56 -7.58
N GLY A 131 14.75 15.88 -6.36
CA GLY A 131 15.41 16.86 -5.51
C GLY A 131 16.47 16.32 -4.59
N THR A 132 17.14 17.27 -3.93
CA THR A 132 18.29 17.03 -3.06
C THR A 132 17.93 16.28 -1.79
N ILE A 133 16.71 16.43 -1.27
CA ILE A 133 16.26 15.74 -0.06
C ILE A 133 16.00 14.27 -0.40
N GLY A 134 15.17 14.00 -1.40
CA GLY A 134 14.79 12.64 -1.76
C GLY A 134 15.95 11.82 -2.32
N THR A 135 16.89 12.45 -3.05
CA THR A 135 18.13 11.75 -3.49
C THR A 135 19.02 11.33 -2.32
N GLN A 136 19.05 12.10 -1.22
CA GLN A 136 19.79 11.74 0.00
C GLN A 136 19.13 10.61 0.79
N LEU A 137 17.81 10.43 0.70
CA LEU A 137 17.09 9.34 1.39
C LEU A 137 17.65 7.95 1.03
N SER A 138 18.16 7.78 -0.19
CA SER A 138 18.79 6.52 -0.63
C SER A 138 20.04 6.11 0.16
N LYS A 139 20.60 7.03 0.96
CA LYS A 139 21.80 6.83 1.78
C LYS A 139 21.55 7.11 3.26
N CYS A 140 20.30 7.41 3.66
CA CYS A 140 20.00 7.89 5.01
C CYS A 140 20.34 6.87 6.11
N ASP A 141 20.23 5.58 5.79
CA ASP A 141 20.63 4.43 6.60
C ASP A 141 22.12 4.45 6.99
N LYS A 142 22.96 5.09 6.18
CA LYS A 142 24.42 5.15 6.37
C LYS A 142 24.89 6.47 6.96
N LEU A 143 23.98 7.43 7.15
CA LEU A 143 24.33 8.74 7.69
C LEU A 143 24.26 8.71 9.21
N PRO A 144 25.23 9.32 9.92
CA PRO A 144 25.15 9.46 11.36
C PRO A 144 23.97 10.37 11.72
N VAL A 145 23.35 10.09 12.87
CA VAL A 145 22.36 10.99 13.44
C VAL A 145 23.05 12.30 13.82
N VAL A 146 22.58 13.40 13.26
CA VAL A 146 23.07 14.75 13.55
C VAL A 146 22.19 15.43 14.60
N ASN A 147 22.73 16.43 15.29
CA ASN A 147 21.94 17.28 16.17
C ASN A 147 20.90 18.06 15.35
N PHE A 148 19.68 18.18 15.87
CA PHE A 148 18.57 18.88 15.24
C PHE A 148 17.85 19.79 16.24
N GLU A 149 17.12 20.80 15.75
CA GLU A 149 16.29 21.66 16.59
C GLU A 149 15.05 20.93 17.08
N ILE A 150 14.75 21.07 18.38
CA ILE A 150 13.60 20.43 19.01
C ILE A 150 12.31 21.05 18.48
N ASN A 151 11.32 20.21 18.18
CA ASN A 151 9.97 20.66 17.82
C ASN A 151 9.03 20.49 19.02
N GLU A 152 8.61 21.60 19.63
CA GLU A 152 7.75 21.62 20.83
C GLU A 152 6.29 21.23 20.58
N ARG A 153 5.94 20.78 19.36
CA ARG A 153 4.56 20.39 19.04
C ARG A 153 4.08 19.26 19.96
N ASN A 154 2.81 19.36 20.34
CA ASN A 154 2.13 18.31 21.08
C ASN A 154 1.86 17.11 20.16
N ILE A 155 2.43 15.98 20.54
CA ILE A 155 2.10 14.67 19.96
C ILE A 155 0.94 14.12 20.78
N PRO A 156 -0.18 13.73 20.14
CA PRO A 156 -1.30 13.14 20.86
C PRO A 156 -0.87 11.86 21.57
N GLU A 157 -1.47 11.58 22.71
CA GLU A 157 -1.27 10.30 23.39
C GLU A 157 -1.99 9.21 22.59
N ILE A 158 -1.21 8.28 22.04
CA ILE A 158 -1.71 7.20 21.19
C ILE A 158 -1.51 5.88 21.93
N GLU A 159 -2.58 5.11 22.02
CA GLU A 159 -2.51 3.79 22.63
C GLU A 159 -1.65 2.85 21.76
N ARG A 160 -0.49 2.40 22.26
CA ARG A 160 0.44 1.60 21.46
C ARG A 160 -0.12 0.25 21.02
N LYS A 161 -1.04 -0.35 21.79
CA LYS A 161 -1.59 -1.68 21.51
C LYS A 161 -2.39 -1.77 20.20
N ILE A 162 -2.87 -0.63 19.69
CA ILE A 162 -3.62 -0.56 18.43
C ILE A 162 -2.72 -0.25 17.23
N LEU A 163 -1.42 -0.01 17.45
CA LEU A 163 -0.49 0.37 16.39
C LEU A 163 0.16 -0.86 15.76
N SER A 164 0.28 -0.82 14.43
CA SER A 164 1.21 -1.69 13.73
C SER A 164 2.66 -1.32 14.08
N LYS A 165 3.60 -2.25 13.85
CA LYS A 165 5.05 -2.01 14.02
C LYS A 165 5.57 -0.79 13.23
N VAL A 166 4.88 -0.43 12.14
CA VAL A 166 5.21 0.73 11.30
C VAL A 166 4.81 2.02 12.01
N GLN A 167 3.57 2.07 12.48
CA GLN A 167 3.02 3.23 13.14
C GLN A 167 3.72 3.47 14.48
N GLU A 168 4.06 2.39 15.20
CA GLU A 168 4.85 2.48 16.43
C GLU A 168 6.21 3.14 16.17
N HIS A 169 6.92 2.72 15.13
CA HIS A 169 8.20 3.33 14.75
C HIS A 169 8.07 4.83 14.40
N VAL A 170 7.00 5.22 13.69
CA VAL A 170 6.73 6.65 13.39
C VAL A 170 6.45 7.45 14.67
N VAL A 171 5.73 6.87 15.63
CA VAL A 171 5.46 7.49 16.93
C VAL A 171 6.77 7.66 17.71
N ASP A 172 7.64 6.66 17.71
CA ASP A 172 8.94 6.72 18.39
C ASP A 172 9.86 7.78 17.80
N ILE A 173 9.95 7.87 16.47
CA ILE A 173 10.68 8.97 15.79
C ILE A 173 10.10 10.32 16.19
N SER A 174 8.77 10.45 16.24
CA SER A 174 8.13 11.70 16.61
C SER A 174 8.50 12.12 18.05
N PHE A 175 8.49 11.18 18.99
CA PHE A 175 8.92 11.42 20.37
C PHE A 175 10.41 11.76 20.48
N ALA A 176 11.28 11.11 19.69
CA ALA A 176 12.71 11.43 19.63
C ALA A 176 12.95 12.86 19.12
N ILE A 177 12.22 13.28 18.08
CA ILE A 177 12.28 14.65 17.57
C ILE A 177 11.81 15.67 18.62
N LYS A 178 10.75 15.33 19.37
CA LYS A 178 10.21 16.18 20.44
C LYS A 178 11.14 16.25 21.66
N SER A 179 11.85 15.18 22.00
CA SER A 179 12.75 15.14 23.15
C SER A 179 14.13 15.75 22.84
N GLY A 180 14.48 15.90 21.56
CA GLY A 180 15.82 16.30 21.13
C GLY A 180 16.87 15.21 21.27
N GLY A 181 16.47 14.00 21.70
CA GLY A 181 17.34 12.85 21.84
C GLY A 181 16.90 11.74 20.90
N PHE A 182 17.85 11.16 20.16
CA PHE A 182 17.60 10.03 19.29
C PHE A 182 18.22 8.76 19.89
N PRO A 183 17.41 7.85 20.46
CA PRO A 183 17.87 6.58 21.00
C PRO A 183 18.63 5.73 19.96
N GLU A 184 19.69 5.05 20.40
CA GLU A 184 20.56 4.25 19.51
C GLU A 184 19.81 3.05 18.91
N ASP A 185 18.89 2.45 19.66
CA ASP A 185 18.00 1.37 19.19
C ASP A 185 17.07 1.80 18.04
N LEU A 186 16.65 3.08 18.00
CA LEU A 186 15.90 3.64 16.88
C LEU A 186 16.75 3.87 15.64
N SER A 187 18.07 4.04 15.80
CA SER A 187 18.99 4.30 14.68
C SER A 187 19.42 3.04 13.93
N VAL A 188 19.31 1.88 14.59
CA VAL A 188 19.65 0.57 14.01
C VAL A 188 18.47 -0.02 13.23
N HIS A 189 17.28 0.58 13.33
CA HIS A 189 16.13 0.11 12.57
C HIS A 189 16.28 0.44 11.09
N GLU A 190 16.56 -0.59 10.28
CA GLU A 190 16.61 -0.46 8.83
C GLU A 190 15.25 -0.01 8.29
N PRO A 191 15.15 1.16 7.65
CA PRO A 191 13.99 1.50 6.86
C PRO A 191 13.89 0.45 5.74
N GLY A 192 12.75 -0.24 5.63
CA GLY A 192 12.51 -1.15 4.50
C GLY A 192 12.74 -0.46 3.16
N PRO A 193 12.96 -1.22 2.07
CA PRO A 193 13.26 -0.63 0.77
C PRO A 193 12.20 0.40 0.38
N LEU A 194 12.66 1.57 -0.11
CA LEU A 194 11.79 2.62 -0.63
C LEU A 194 10.92 2.05 -1.75
N SER A 195 9.64 1.82 -1.46
CA SER A 195 8.67 1.31 -2.43
C SER A 195 7.79 2.46 -2.90
N HIS A 196 7.86 2.79 -4.19
CA HIS A 196 6.95 3.73 -4.85
C HIS A 196 7.04 5.22 -4.43
N SER A 197 8.18 5.70 -3.89
CA SER A 197 8.36 7.10 -3.45
C SER A 197 7.18 7.57 -2.60
N ARG A 198 6.53 6.60 -1.94
CA ARG A 198 5.42 6.81 -1.03
C ARG A 198 6.03 7.03 0.33
N TRP A 199 5.57 8.08 0.99
CA TRP A 199 6.13 8.50 2.26
C TRP A 199 5.95 7.47 3.39
N SER A 200 5.00 6.54 3.24
CA SER A 200 4.62 5.54 4.26
C SER A 200 5.18 4.13 4.02
N THR A 201 5.96 3.88 2.98
CA THR A 201 6.27 2.50 2.52
C THR A 201 7.65 1.96 2.92
N THR A 202 8.26 2.45 3.98
CA THR A 202 9.27 1.60 4.65
C THR A 202 8.63 0.34 5.26
N ARG A 203 7.29 0.16 5.23
CA ARG A 203 6.64 -1.03 5.79
C ARG A 203 5.14 -1.28 5.49
N THR A 204 4.51 -0.66 4.50
CA THR A 204 3.04 -0.73 4.34
C THR A 204 2.61 -1.53 3.10
N GLU A 205 2.20 -2.79 3.28
CA GLU A 205 1.50 -3.60 2.27
C GLU A 205 0.01 -3.74 2.68
N PHE A 206 -0.92 -3.45 1.76
CA PHE A 206 -2.36 -3.45 2.00
C PHE A 206 -3.09 -4.62 1.32
N SER A 207 -4.24 -4.99 1.92
CA SER A 207 -5.20 -6.00 1.48
C SER A 207 -6.54 -5.35 1.10
N VAL A 208 -7.38 -6.07 0.35
CA VAL A 208 -8.75 -5.66 0.00
C VAL A 208 -9.68 -6.16 1.11
N CYS A 209 -10.46 -5.25 1.68
CA CYS A 209 -11.46 -5.56 2.71
C CYS A 209 -12.84 -5.50 2.04
N ILE A 210 -13.70 -6.47 2.30
CA ILE A 210 -15.05 -6.58 1.75
C ILE A 210 -16.01 -6.61 2.94
#